data_AF-A0ABD7CCX2-F1
#
_entry.id   AF-A0ABD7CCX2-F1
#
_cell.length_a   1.000
_cell.length_b   1.000
_cell.length_c   1.000
_cell.angle_alpha   90.00
_cell.angle_beta   90.00
_cell.angle_gamma   90.00
#
_symmetry.space_group_name_H-M   'P 1'
#
loop_
_entity.id
_entity.type
_entity.pdbx_description
1 polymer ?
#
loop_
_entity_poly.entity_id
_entity_poly.type
_entity_poly.pdbx_seq_one_letter_code
_entity_poly.pdbx_strand_id
1 'polypeptide(L)'
;MENKNTQADKSSSLERNELHNTIWKVANELRSSVDGWDFKQYVLGILFYRYISENMAHYINKEERKRDPSFDYASLSDEEAEGAKEGLIEEKGFFIPPSALATFFSLTLMSNTIQTP
;
A
#
# COMPACT_ATOMS: atom_id res chain seq x y z
N MET A 1 -57.00 32.50 4.45
CA MET A 1 -56.34 32.22 5.74
C MET A 1 -55.06 31.48 5.41
N GLU A 2 -53.98 32.23 5.20
CA GLU A 2 -52.70 31.72 4.74
C GLU A 2 -51.72 31.65 5.92
N ASN A 3 -50.86 30.64 5.87
CA ASN A 3 -49.58 30.54 6.59
C ASN A 3 -49.59 30.23 8.10
N LYS A 4 -49.64 28.92 8.43
CA LYS A 4 -48.95 28.35 9.61
C LYS A 4 -47.94 27.23 9.27
N ASN A 5 -47.91 26.72 8.04
CA ASN A 5 -47.02 25.60 7.67
C ASN A 5 -45.60 26.00 7.23
N THR A 6 -45.33 27.29 6.98
CA THR A 6 -44.03 27.71 6.40
C THR A 6 -42.93 27.98 7.45
N GLN A 7 -43.26 28.06 8.76
CA GLN A 7 -42.27 28.33 9.81
C GLN A 7 -41.62 27.06 10.40
N ALA A 8 -42.35 25.95 10.51
CA ALA A 8 -41.82 24.70 11.06
C ALA A 8 -40.84 23.99 10.10
N ASP A 9 -41.05 24.13 8.79
CA ASP A 9 -40.16 23.54 7.78
C ASP A 9 -38.81 24.27 7.67
N LYS A 10 -38.75 25.55 8.09
CA LYS A 10 -37.51 26.34 8.07
C LYS A 10 -36.52 25.92 9.15
N SER A 11 -36.96 25.56 10.37
CA SER A 11 -36.02 25.15 11.44
C SER A 11 -35.48 23.74 11.20
N SER A 12 -36.31 22.80 10.76
CA SER A 12 -35.90 21.43 10.40
C SER A 12 -34.91 21.41 9.24
N SER A 13 -35.09 22.29 8.24
CA SER A 13 -34.13 22.44 7.15
C SER A 13 -32.84 23.16 7.58
N LEU A 14 -32.91 24.14 8.49
CA LEU A 14 -31.73 24.81 9.06
C LEU A 14 -30.88 23.84 9.89
N GLU A 15 -31.49 23.08 10.80
CA GLU A 15 -30.79 22.08 11.64
C GLU A 15 -30.18 20.95 10.78
N ARG A 16 -30.90 20.51 9.73
CA ARG A 16 -30.37 19.51 8.78
C ARG A 16 -29.19 20.06 7.97
N ASN A 17 -29.22 21.34 7.60
CA ASN A 17 -28.12 22.00 6.90
C ASN A 17 -26.90 22.19 7.82
N GLU A 18 -27.10 22.51 9.10
CA GLU A 18 -26.02 22.62 10.07
C GLU A 18 -25.37 21.26 10.36
N LEU A 19 -26.19 20.21 10.49
CA LEU A 19 -25.70 18.84 10.63
C LEU A 19 -24.92 18.39 9.40
N HIS A 20 -25.46 18.63 8.19
CA HIS A 20 -24.79 18.32 6.93
C HIS A 20 -23.48 19.10 6.79
N ASN A 21 -23.45 20.39 7.12
CA ASN A 21 -22.24 21.20 7.12
C ASN A 21 -21.20 20.70 8.12
N THR A 22 -21.63 20.23 9.28
CA THR A 22 -20.74 19.64 10.30
C THR A 22 -20.15 18.33 9.81
N ILE A 23 -20.96 17.43 9.25
CA ILE A 23 -20.49 16.17 8.64
C ILE A 23 -19.52 16.46 7.49
N TRP A 24 -19.82 17.44 6.65
CA TRP A 24 -18.97 17.83 5.52
C TRP A 24 -17.64 18.45 5.98
N LYS A 25 -17.64 19.23 7.05
CA LYS A 25 -16.43 19.77 7.69
C LYS A 25 -15.56 18.66 8.27
N VAL A 26 -16.13 17.74 9.04
CA VAL A 26 -15.40 16.59 9.61
C VAL A 26 -14.80 15.71 8.51
N ALA A 27 -15.56 15.44 7.43
CA ALA A 27 -15.05 14.69 6.29
C ALA A 27 -13.92 15.41 5.54
N ASN A 28 -13.93 16.75 5.50
CA ASN A 28 -12.85 17.53 4.91
C ASN A 28 -11.61 17.60 5.80
N GLU A 29 -11.76 17.71 7.13
CA GLU A 29 -10.64 17.69 8.08
C GLU A 29 -9.95 16.31 8.09
N LEU A 30 -10.72 15.22 8.01
CA LEU A 30 -10.16 13.87 7.87
C LEU A 30 -9.39 13.72 6.54
N ARG A 31 -9.89 14.30 5.45
CA ARG A 31 -9.20 14.30 4.15
C ARG A 31 -7.98 15.22 4.14
N SER A 32 -7.96 16.30 4.93
CA SER A 32 -6.82 17.22 5.00
C SER A 32 -5.70 16.71 5.92
N SER A 33 -5.94 15.66 6.71
CA SER A 33 -4.91 15.04 7.57
C SER A 33 -3.91 14.17 6.80
N VAL A 34 -4.19 13.89 5.53
CA VAL A 34 -3.26 13.19 4.62
C VAL A 34 -3.21 13.99 3.32
N ASP A 35 -2.14 14.75 3.16
CA ASP A 35 -1.91 15.54 1.95
C ASP A 35 -1.97 14.63 0.71
N GLY A 36 -2.91 14.89 -0.19
CA GLY A 36 -3.19 14.02 -1.34
C GLY A 36 -2.03 13.93 -2.34
N TRP A 37 -1.01 14.77 -2.18
CA TRP A 37 0.26 14.70 -2.89
C TRP A 37 1.19 13.64 -2.27
N ASP A 38 1.36 13.64 -0.95
CA ASP A 38 2.13 12.61 -0.22
C ASP A 38 1.50 11.23 -0.39
N PHE A 39 0.18 11.10 -0.28
CA PHE A 39 -0.50 9.82 -0.48
C PHE A 39 -0.18 9.18 -1.84
N LYS A 40 -0.13 9.98 -2.91
CA LYS A 40 0.20 9.49 -4.25
C LYS A 40 1.66 9.04 -4.33
N GLN A 41 2.60 9.77 -3.72
CA GLN A 41 4.00 9.38 -3.71
C GLN A 41 4.23 8.09 -2.90
N TYR A 42 3.56 7.94 -1.75
CA TYR A 42 3.62 6.71 -0.95
C TYR A 42 3.01 5.51 -1.68
N VAL A 43 1.82 5.67 -2.28
CA VAL A 43 1.17 4.59 -3.03
C VAL A 43 1.96 4.23 -4.29
N LEU A 44 2.47 5.22 -5.02
CA LEU A 44 3.28 4.97 -6.21
C LEU A 44 4.62 4.32 -5.83
N GLY A 45 5.25 4.76 -4.75
CA GLY A 45 6.49 4.18 -4.23
C GLY A 45 6.32 2.71 -3.84
N ILE A 46 5.24 2.36 -3.12
CA ILE A 46 5.01 0.98 -2.72
C ILE A 46 4.61 0.08 -3.90
N LEU A 47 3.84 0.59 -4.86
CA LEU A 47 3.51 -0.14 -6.09
C LEU A 47 4.75 -0.36 -6.96
N PHE A 48 5.60 0.65 -7.10
CA PHE A 48 6.85 0.55 -7.82
C PHE A 48 7.80 -0.45 -7.15
N TYR A 49 7.95 -0.37 -5.83
CA TYR A 49 8.76 -1.32 -5.06
C TYR A 49 8.26 -2.76 -5.19
N ARG A 50 6.94 -2.95 -5.14
CA ARG A 50 6.30 -4.25 -5.36
C ARG A 50 6.57 -4.76 -6.77
N TYR A 51 6.44 -3.90 -7.78
CA TYR A 51 6.71 -4.27 -9.17
C TYR A 51 8.16 -4.71 -9.40
N ILE A 52 9.16 -3.94 -8.93
CA ILE A 52 10.57 -4.30 -9.12
C ILE A 52 10.93 -5.58 -8.34
N SER A 53 10.36 -5.77 -7.14
CA SER A 53 10.59 -6.97 -6.32
C SER A 53 10.06 -8.23 -7.00
N GLU A 54 8.80 -8.18 -7.46
CA GLU A 54 8.16 -9.30 -8.17
C GLU A 54 8.88 -9.62 -9.48
N ASN A 55 9.22 -8.59 -10.26
CA ASN A 55 9.92 -8.78 -11.53
C ASN A 55 11.30 -9.41 -11.33
N MET A 56 12.04 -9.00 -10.30
CA MET A 56 13.36 -9.55 -10.01
C MET A 56 13.28 -11.00 -9.51
N ALA A 57 12.42 -11.29 -8.54
CA ALA A 57 12.21 -12.66 -8.06
C ALA A 57 11.74 -13.58 -9.18
N HIS A 58 10.82 -13.12 -10.04
CA HIS A 58 10.37 -13.86 -11.21
C HIS A 58 11.50 -14.08 -12.23
N TYR A 59 12.36 -13.07 -12.46
CA TYR A 59 13.50 -13.18 -13.35
C TYR A 59 14.47 -14.27 -12.89
N ILE A 60 14.91 -14.20 -11.62
CA ILE A 60 15.83 -15.18 -11.03
C ILE A 60 15.20 -16.57 -11.04
N ASN A 61 13.95 -16.67 -10.61
CA ASN A 61 13.22 -17.94 -10.63
C ASN A 61 13.09 -18.51 -12.05
N LYS A 62 12.89 -17.68 -13.07
CA LYS A 62 12.80 -18.14 -14.46
C LYS A 62 14.13 -18.70 -14.96
N GLU A 63 15.25 -18.08 -14.60
CA GLU A 63 16.57 -18.52 -15.03
C GLU A 63 17.02 -19.78 -14.28
N GLU A 64 16.91 -19.80 -12.95
CA GLU A 64 17.32 -20.95 -12.14
C GLU A 64 16.36 -22.15 -12.27
N ARG A 65 15.06 -21.94 -12.55
CA ARG A 65 14.13 -23.06 -12.83
C ARG A 65 14.41 -23.82 -14.12
N LYS A 66 15.25 -23.28 -15.02
CA LYS A 66 15.78 -24.07 -16.15
C LYS A 66 16.68 -25.20 -15.68
N ARG A 67 17.30 -25.05 -14.50
CA ARG A 67 18.22 -26.01 -13.88
C ARG A 67 17.53 -26.80 -12.76
N ASP A 68 16.80 -26.12 -11.88
CA ASP A 68 16.02 -26.72 -10.79
C ASP A 68 14.57 -26.20 -10.78
N PRO A 69 13.59 -27.00 -11.27
CA PRO A 69 12.19 -26.60 -11.34
C PRO A 69 11.55 -26.20 -10.00
N SER A 70 12.13 -26.64 -8.87
CA SER A 70 11.62 -26.36 -7.53
C SER A 70 12.21 -25.10 -6.90
N PHE A 71 13.15 -24.45 -7.58
CA PHE A 71 13.84 -23.28 -7.06
C PHE A 71 12.90 -22.08 -6.83
N ASP A 72 13.03 -21.47 -5.66
CA ASP A 72 12.36 -20.21 -5.32
C ASP A 72 13.31 -19.26 -4.57
N TYR A 73 13.64 -18.15 -5.24
CA TYR A 73 14.46 -17.07 -4.73
C TYR A 73 13.94 -16.50 -3.41
N ALA A 74 12.62 -16.45 -3.22
CA ALA A 74 12.02 -15.93 -1.98
C ALA A 74 12.25 -16.83 -0.75
N SER A 75 12.69 -18.08 -0.96
CA SER A 75 12.97 -19.05 0.11
C SER A 75 14.44 -19.13 0.51
N LEU A 76 15.31 -18.42 -0.22
CA LEU A 76 16.75 -18.40 0.06
C LEU A 76 17.10 -17.52 1.24
N SER A 77 18.23 -17.82 1.88
CA SER A 77 18.86 -16.91 2.83
C SER A 77 19.51 -15.71 2.11
N ASP A 78 19.62 -14.59 2.82
CA ASP A 78 20.26 -13.39 2.27
C ASP A 78 21.75 -13.64 1.96
N GLU A 79 22.40 -14.49 2.75
CA GLU A 79 23.79 -14.88 2.57
C GLU A 79 24.02 -15.68 1.28
N GLU A 80 23.12 -16.61 0.95
CA GLU A 80 23.18 -17.37 -0.30
C GLU A 80 22.88 -16.48 -1.52
N ALA A 81 21.99 -15.50 -1.38
CA ALA A 81 21.64 -14.57 -2.42
C ALA A 81 22.75 -13.54 -2.74
N GLU A 82 23.62 -13.24 -1.77
CA GLU A 82 24.74 -12.30 -1.95
C GLU A 82 25.72 -12.77 -3.04
N GLY A 83 25.86 -14.09 -3.24
CA GLY A 83 26.67 -14.65 -4.33
C GLY A 83 26.16 -14.29 -5.74
N ALA A 84 24.86 -14.00 -5.88
CA ALA A 84 24.25 -13.59 -7.14
C ALA A 84 24.23 -12.06 -7.33
N LYS A 85 24.60 -11.30 -6.29
CA LYS A 85 24.47 -9.84 -6.26
C LYS A 85 25.26 -9.13 -7.35
N GLU A 86 26.54 -9.45 -7.52
CA GLU A 86 27.38 -8.78 -8.52
C GLU A 86 26.83 -8.96 -9.94
N GLY A 87 26.43 -10.19 -10.29
CA GLY A 87 25.83 -10.49 -11.59
C GLY A 87 24.46 -9.81 -11.79
N LEU A 88 23.63 -9.75 -10.74
CA LEU A 88 22.33 -9.06 -10.79
C LEU A 88 22.48 -7.55 -10.94
N ILE A 89 23.46 -6.95 -10.26
CA ILE A 89 23.76 -5.51 -10.39
C ILE A 89 24.29 -5.20 -11.79
N GLU A 90 25.16 -6.03 -12.35
CA GLU A 90 25.69 -5.82 -13.71
C GLU A 90 24.58 -5.94 -14.77
N GLU A 91 23.65 -6.88 -14.61
CA GLU A 91 22.62 -7.15 -15.62
C GLU A 91 21.37 -6.24 -15.49
N LYS A 92 20.92 -5.97 -14.26
CA LYS A 92 19.68 -5.23 -13.98
C LYS A 92 19.90 -3.86 -13.36
N GLY A 93 21.09 -3.59 -12.81
CA GLY A 93 21.41 -2.33 -12.13
C GLY A 93 20.95 -2.26 -10.67
N PHE A 94 20.33 -3.31 -10.13
CA PHE A 94 19.86 -3.36 -8.74
C PHE A 94 19.82 -4.79 -8.20
N PHE A 95 19.85 -4.92 -6.86
CA PHE A 95 19.74 -6.17 -6.13
C PHE A 95 18.83 -5.96 -4.92
N ILE A 96 17.92 -6.90 -4.67
CA ILE A 96 17.01 -6.88 -3.52
C ILE A 96 17.15 -8.22 -2.80
N PRO A 97 17.65 -8.28 -1.56
CA PRO A 97 17.79 -9.56 -0.87
C PRO A 97 16.42 -10.23 -0.66
N PRO A 98 16.35 -11.57 -0.56
CA PRO A 98 15.11 -12.32 -0.33
C PRO A 98 14.27 -11.77 0.83
N SER A 99 14.90 -11.39 1.93
CA SER A 99 14.24 -10.82 3.11
C SER A 99 13.53 -9.48 2.84
N ALA A 100 14.01 -8.71 1.85
CA ALA A 100 13.47 -7.41 1.50
C ALA A 100 12.37 -7.49 0.41
N LEU A 101 12.09 -8.67 -0.16
CA LEU A 101 11.05 -8.78 -1.17
C LEU A 101 9.69 -8.33 -0.63
N ALA A 102 8.92 -7.62 -1.46
CA ALA A 102 7.59 -7.11 -1.09
C ALA A 102 6.63 -8.20 -0.55
N THR A 103 6.76 -9.45 -1.02
CA THR A 103 6.00 -10.60 -0.52
C THR A 103 6.27 -10.86 0.97
N PHE A 104 7.52 -10.74 1.39
CA PHE A 104 7.93 -10.93 2.79
C PHE A 104 7.42 -9.79 3.68
N PHE A 105 7.38 -8.58 3.15
CA PHE A 105 6.82 -7.41 3.84
C PHE A 105 5.31 -7.58 4.12
N SER A 106 4.55 -8.09 3.14
CA SER A 106 3.13 -8.37 3.32
C SER A 106 2.88 -9.42 4.41
N LEU A 107 3.65 -10.52 4.43
CA LEU A 107 3.51 -11.58 5.43
C LEU A 107 3.91 -11.11 6.84
N THR A 108 4.96 -10.30 6.95
CA THR A 108 5.41 -9.74 8.24
C THR A 108 4.36 -8.81 8.85
N LEU A 109 3.71 -7.98 8.04
CA LEU A 109 2.64 -7.09 8.49
C LEU A 109 1.39 -7.88 8.94
N MET A 110 1.07 -8.97 8.25
CA MET A 110 -0.05 -9.85 8.64
C MET A 110 0.23 -10.58 9.96
N SER A 111 1.46 -11.03 10.20
CA SER A 111 1.87 -11.65 11.46
C SER A 111 1.84 -10.67 12.65
N ASN A 112 2.34 -9.44 12.47
CA ASN A 112 2.36 -8.43 13.53
C ASN A 112 0.96 -7.86 13.88
N THR A 113 -0.03 -8.02 12.99
CA THR A 113 -1.41 -7.57 13.26
C THR A 113 -2.17 -8.55 14.17
N ILE A 114 -1.71 -9.81 14.29
CA ILE A 114 -2.33 -10.83 15.17
C ILE A 114 -1.73 -10.77 16.59
N GLN A 115 -0.73 -9.91 16.82
CA GLN A 115 -0.02 -9.79 18.09
C GLN A 115 -0.11 -8.37 18.67
N THR A 116 -1.32 -7.88 18.88
CA THR A 116 -1.58 -6.81 19.85
C THR A 116 -2.52 -7.34 20.94
N PRO A 117 -2.24 -7.08 22.23
CA PRO A 117 -3.06 -7.54 23.35
C PRO A 117 -4.48 -6.98 23.35
#